data_AF-A0A6L7YN77-F1
#
_entry.id   AF-A0A6L7YN77-F1
#
_cell.length_a   1.000
_cell.length_b   1.000
_cell.length_c   1.000
_cell.angle_alpha   90.00
_cell.angle_beta   90.00
_cell.angle_gamma   90.00
#
_symmetry.space_group_name_H-M   'P 1'
#
loop_
_entity.id
_entity.type
_entity.pdbx_description
1 polymer ?
#
loop_
_entity_poly.entity_id
_entity_poly.type
_entity_poly.pdbx_seq_one_letter_code
_entity_poly.pdbx_strand_id
1 'polypeptide(L)'
;MPDDYRHATQVLDKMEDRLSGFLIGRENDLGAYTHHIYPVDIIDAPVVPGSPSLNRYLARTVDINVLKLEDLSEVFVYVKLPRFIFLAVAEASDRKWSESSRIKKSSTIQPRDLIIEESVWLYIIGQADLSAELIVSMSPKSKKATNRAFLKAMEDKPEKVMSSDLFRAVQRDYEFYGEEAFDRWNKTRLP
;
A
#
# COMPACT_ATOMS: atom_id res chain seq x y z
N MET A 1 -4.53 -3.27 29.51
CA MET A 1 -3.89 -3.08 28.19
C MET A 1 -2.49 -3.64 28.28
N PRO A 2 -2.05 -4.46 27.31
CA PRO A 2 -0.65 -4.92 27.25
C PRO A 2 0.29 -3.72 27.15
N ASP A 3 1.48 -3.81 27.74
CA ASP A 3 2.42 -2.68 27.85
C ASP A 3 2.90 -2.14 26.49
N ASP A 4 2.94 -2.99 25.45
CA ASP A 4 3.30 -2.59 24.08
C ASP A 4 2.34 -1.55 23.48
N TYR A 5 1.05 -1.60 23.83
CA TYR A 5 0.07 -0.64 23.33
C TYR A 5 0.24 0.74 23.97
N ARG A 6 0.62 0.79 25.25
CA ARG A 6 0.86 2.08 25.93
C ARG A 6 2.07 2.79 25.35
N HIS A 7 3.13 2.04 25.05
CA HIS A 7 4.33 2.59 24.43
C HIS A 7 4.04 3.15 23.03
N ALA A 8 3.35 2.37 22.17
CA ALA A 8 2.97 2.82 20.84
C ALA A 8 2.14 4.12 20.87
N THR A 9 1.14 4.21 21.76
CA THR A 9 0.32 5.42 21.91
C THR A 9 1.17 6.64 22.30
N GLN A 10 2.06 6.51 23.28
CA GLN A 10 2.94 7.61 23.69
C GLN A 10 3.88 8.09 22.57
N VAL A 11 4.35 7.17 21.73
CA VAL A 11 5.20 7.49 20.58
C VAL A 11 4.40 8.24 19.51
N LEU A 12 3.17 7.78 19.23
CA LEU A 12 2.28 8.41 18.26
C LEU A 12 1.84 9.82 18.69
N ASP A 13 1.51 10.02 19.97
CA ASP A 13 1.12 11.34 20.49
C ASP A 13 2.26 12.37 20.28
N LYS A 14 3.50 11.98 20.59
CA LYS A 14 4.68 12.84 20.36
C LYS A 14 4.94 13.12 18.88
N MET A 15 4.70 12.12 18.02
CA MET A 15 4.82 12.27 16.57
C MET A 15 3.78 13.26 16.04
N GLU A 16 2.53 13.18 16.51
CA GLU A 16 1.45 14.09 16.13
C GLU A 16 1.79 15.53 16.54
N ASP A 17 2.24 15.74 17.78
CA ASP A 17 2.66 17.05 18.28
C ASP A 17 3.79 17.65 17.43
N ARG A 18 4.81 16.84 17.12
CA ARG A 18 5.95 17.29 16.28
C ARG A 18 5.51 17.59 14.85
N LEU A 19 4.68 16.74 14.25
CA LEU A 19 4.14 16.95 12.91
C LEU A 19 3.30 18.23 12.86
N SER A 20 2.42 18.43 13.83
CA SER A 20 1.61 19.64 13.98
C SER A 20 2.50 20.89 14.03
N GLY A 21 3.51 20.89 14.90
CA GLY A 21 4.50 21.96 15.00
C GLY A 21 5.22 22.24 13.68
N PHE A 22 5.61 21.20 12.94
CA PHE A 22 6.28 21.32 11.65
C PHE A 22 5.38 21.92 10.57
N LEU A 23 4.14 21.45 10.48
CA LEU A 23 3.15 21.90 9.48
C LEU A 23 2.82 23.40 9.66
N ILE A 24 2.64 23.85 10.89
CA ILE A 24 2.33 25.25 11.19
C ILE A 24 3.58 26.15 11.29
N GLY A 25 4.77 25.58 11.09
CA GLY A 25 6.03 26.33 11.08
C GLY A 25 6.58 26.73 12.46
N ARG A 26 6.09 26.12 13.55
CA ARG A 26 6.75 26.21 14.86
C ARG A 26 8.06 25.41 14.87
N GLU A 27 8.09 24.29 14.14
CA GLU A 27 9.26 23.43 14.00
C GLU A 27 9.81 23.52 12.57
N ASN A 28 11.14 23.52 12.45
CA ASN A 28 11.84 23.60 11.17
C ASN A 28 12.03 22.22 10.50
N ASP A 29 11.97 21.15 11.30
CA ASP A 29 12.10 19.77 10.86
C ASP A 29 11.23 18.82 11.72
N LEU A 30 11.13 17.58 11.26
CA LEU A 30 10.45 16.49 11.97
C LEU A 30 11.37 15.77 12.96
N GLY A 31 12.63 16.20 13.12
CA GLY A 31 13.61 15.59 14.01
C GLY A 31 13.83 14.10 13.72
N ALA A 32 13.61 13.29 14.75
CA ALA A 32 13.65 11.82 14.74
C ALA A 32 12.58 11.19 13.83
N TYR A 33 11.46 11.88 13.62
CA TYR A 33 10.36 11.39 12.81
C TYR A 33 10.66 11.65 11.33
N THR A 34 10.43 10.65 10.49
CA THR A 34 10.64 10.78 9.05
C THR A 34 9.37 10.38 8.30
N HIS A 35 9.10 11.07 7.19
CA HIS A 35 8.02 10.71 6.30
C HIS A 35 8.62 10.34 4.96
N HIS A 36 8.23 9.20 4.43
CA HIS A 36 8.66 8.69 3.14
C HIS A 36 7.47 8.62 2.20
N ILE A 37 7.69 8.98 0.94
CA ILE A 37 6.71 8.80 -0.13
C ILE A 37 7.30 7.90 -1.22
N TYR A 38 6.49 6.94 -1.64
CA TYR A 38 6.78 6.03 -2.74
C TYR A 38 5.65 6.16 -3.76
N PRO A 39 5.85 6.90 -4.86
CA PRO A 39 5.03 6.77 -6.05
C PRO A 39 5.11 5.33 -6.53
N VAL A 40 3.96 4.71 -6.72
CA VAL A 40 3.82 3.34 -7.19
C VAL A 40 2.91 3.31 -8.41
N ASP A 41 3.14 2.35 -9.29
CA ASP A 41 2.30 2.08 -10.45
C ASP A 41 2.09 0.56 -10.56
N ILE A 42 1.26 0.17 -11.51
CA ILE A 42 1.30 -1.16 -12.12
C ILE A 42 2.75 -1.42 -12.54
N ILE A 43 3.34 -2.44 -11.96
CA ILE A 43 4.71 -2.87 -12.25
C ILE A 43 4.75 -3.51 -13.65
N ASP A 44 5.79 -3.20 -14.39
CA ASP A 44 6.00 -3.64 -15.77
C ASP A 44 6.93 -4.84 -15.90
N ALA A 45 7.56 -5.25 -14.79
CA ALA A 45 8.34 -6.47 -14.65
C ALA A 45 7.91 -7.25 -13.38
N PRO A 46 8.03 -8.58 -13.37
CA PRO A 46 7.80 -9.38 -12.17
C PRO A 46 8.84 -9.03 -11.09
N VAL A 47 8.38 -8.94 -9.85
CA VAL A 47 9.23 -8.62 -8.68
C VAL A 47 9.31 -9.84 -7.77
N VAL A 48 10.49 -10.09 -7.19
CA VAL A 48 10.73 -11.17 -6.22
C VAL A 48 11.26 -10.58 -4.92
N PRO A 49 10.63 -10.83 -3.76
CA PRO A 49 9.33 -11.51 -3.63
C PRO A 49 8.19 -10.68 -4.26
N GLY A 50 7.08 -11.33 -4.64
CA GLY A 50 5.92 -10.68 -5.26
C GLY A 50 4.61 -11.43 -4.97
N SER A 51 3.47 -10.84 -5.34
CA SER A 51 2.14 -11.45 -5.18
C SER A 51 1.39 -11.48 -6.52
N PRO A 52 0.63 -12.55 -6.82
CA PRO A 52 -0.28 -12.62 -7.97
C PRO A 52 -1.44 -11.60 -7.98
N SER A 53 -1.52 -10.75 -6.95
CA SER A 53 -2.51 -9.69 -6.82
C SER A 53 -1.90 -8.29 -6.61
N LEU A 54 -0.58 -8.19 -6.76
CA LEU A 54 0.19 -6.99 -6.46
C LEU A 54 -0.22 -5.79 -7.32
N ASN A 55 -0.39 -5.95 -8.64
CA ASN A 55 -0.79 -4.82 -9.48
C ASN A 55 -2.17 -4.31 -9.12
N ARG A 56 -3.11 -5.23 -8.85
CA ARG A 56 -4.46 -4.84 -8.39
C ARG A 56 -4.40 -4.07 -7.08
N TYR A 57 -3.58 -4.51 -6.13
CA TYR A 57 -3.36 -3.80 -4.87
C TYR A 57 -2.81 -2.41 -5.11
N LEU A 58 -1.68 -2.27 -5.81
CA LEU A 58 -1.00 -0.98 -6.08
C LEU A 58 -1.90 0.01 -6.83
N ALA A 59 -2.65 -0.45 -7.84
CA ALA A 59 -3.47 0.42 -8.66
C ALA A 59 -4.70 0.99 -7.95
N ARG A 60 -5.31 0.25 -7.01
CA ARG A 60 -6.70 0.55 -6.59
C ARG A 60 -6.96 0.62 -5.09
N THR A 61 -6.21 -0.12 -4.28
CA THR A 61 -6.52 -0.23 -2.85
C THR A 61 -6.27 1.09 -2.12
N VAL A 62 -7.05 1.35 -1.07
CA VAL A 62 -6.72 2.33 -0.03
C VAL A 62 -6.55 1.53 1.24
N ASP A 63 -5.44 1.76 1.94
CA ASP A 63 -5.07 1.00 3.13
C ASP A 63 -4.37 1.93 4.11
N ILE A 64 -4.72 1.83 5.39
CA ILE A 64 -4.19 2.66 6.46
C ILE A 64 -3.98 1.75 7.65
N ASN A 65 -2.75 1.71 8.16
CA ASN A 65 -2.41 0.85 9.27
C ASN A 65 -1.32 1.47 10.15
N VAL A 66 -1.36 1.15 11.44
CA VAL A 66 -0.27 1.41 12.37
C VAL A 66 0.36 0.07 12.67
N LEU A 67 1.63 -0.07 12.37
CA LEU A 67 2.30 -1.36 12.40
C LEU A 67 3.69 -1.24 13.04
N LYS A 68 4.10 -2.33 13.68
CA LYS A 68 5.46 -2.52 14.18
C LYS A 68 6.01 -3.72 13.41
N LEU A 69 7.02 -3.49 12.57
CA LEU A 69 7.69 -4.58 11.86
C LEU A 69 8.70 -5.21 12.79
N GLU A 70 8.67 -6.55 12.90
CA GLU A 70 9.48 -7.30 13.87
C GLU A 70 10.98 -6.93 13.77
N ASP A 71 11.49 -6.80 12.55
CA ASP A 71 12.91 -6.53 12.27
C ASP A 71 13.32 -5.05 12.32
N LEU A 72 12.33 -4.14 12.30
CA LEU A 72 12.62 -2.71 12.28
C LEU A 72 12.54 -2.09 13.67
N SER A 73 11.93 -2.77 14.66
CA SER A 73 11.71 -2.31 16.04
C SER A 73 10.96 -0.98 16.21
N GLU A 74 10.83 -0.19 15.14
CA GLU A 74 10.14 1.08 15.02
C GLU A 74 8.63 0.89 14.83
N VAL A 75 7.87 1.91 15.23
CA VAL A 75 6.45 2.04 14.91
C VAL A 75 6.29 2.83 13.62
N PHE A 76 5.40 2.39 12.74
CA PHE A 76 5.11 3.03 11.47
C PHE A 76 3.63 3.37 11.34
N VAL A 77 3.36 4.49 10.70
CA VAL A 77 2.05 4.76 10.08
C VAL A 77 2.20 4.52 8.58
N TYR A 78 1.56 3.45 8.10
CA TYR A 78 1.51 3.11 6.69
C TYR A 78 0.19 3.62 6.10
N VAL A 79 0.28 4.36 5.00
CA VAL A 79 -0.88 4.82 4.25
C VAL A 79 -0.65 4.54 2.78
N LYS A 80 -1.49 3.71 2.19
CA LYS A 80 -1.51 3.45 0.76
C LYS A 80 -2.74 4.11 0.15
N LEU A 81 -2.48 4.91 -0.88
CA LEU A 81 -3.47 5.47 -1.79
C LEU A 81 -3.25 4.88 -3.19
N PRO A 82 -4.21 5.04 -4.13
CA PRO A 82 -3.92 4.77 -5.52
C PRO A 82 -2.66 5.54 -5.95
N ARG A 83 -1.66 4.81 -6.47
CA ARG A 83 -0.39 5.33 -6.97
C ARG A 83 0.59 5.91 -5.95
N PHE A 84 0.29 5.90 -4.66
CA PHE A 84 1.20 6.43 -3.64
C PHE A 84 1.17 5.58 -2.37
N ILE A 85 2.34 5.38 -1.79
CA ILE A 85 2.50 4.85 -0.44
C ILE A 85 3.22 5.90 0.38
N PHE A 86 2.68 6.20 1.55
CA PHE A 86 3.29 7.02 2.57
C PHE A 86 3.68 6.13 3.74
N LEU A 87 4.89 6.32 4.23
CA LEU A 87 5.38 5.65 5.42
C LEU A 87 5.91 6.71 6.37
N ALA A 88 5.23 6.89 7.49
CA ALA A 88 5.71 7.74 8.56
C ALA A 88 6.39 6.88 9.63
N VAL A 89 7.66 7.15 9.88
CA VAL A 89 8.47 6.44 10.87
C VAL A 89 8.34 7.21 12.19
N ALA A 90 7.71 6.56 13.17
CA ALA A 90 7.36 7.16 14.44
C ALA A 90 8.47 7.07 15.49
N GLU A 91 9.57 6.35 15.22
CA GLU A 91 10.67 6.21 16.17
C GLU A 91 12.01 6.35 15.45
N ALA A 92 12.92 7.15 15.99
CA ALA A 92 14.29 7.20 15.47
C ALA A 92 15.04 5.96 15.97
N SER A 93 15.11 4.93 15.14
CA SER A 93 16.24 4.02 15.28
C SER A 93 17.49 4.65 14.65
N ASP A 94 18.66 4.08 14.95
CA ASP A 94 19.91 4.43 14.27
C ASP A 94 19.91 4.04 12.78
N ARG A 95 18.82 3.42 12.28
CA ARG A 95 18.65 3.02 10.89
C ARG A 95 18.57 4.25 10.00
N LYS A 96 19.46 4.28 9.01
CA LYS A 96 19.41 5.28 7.94
C LYS A 96 18.42 4.83 6.88
N TRP A 97 17.20 5.34 6.98
CA TRP A 97 16.22 5.26 5.90
C TRP A 97 16.73 5.96 4.64
N SER A 98 16.26 5.51 3.47
CA SER A 98 16.63 6.15 2.22
C SER A 98 16.23 7.63 2.20
N GLU A 99 17.22 8.50 2.02
CA GLU A 99 16.98 9.95 1.85
C GLU A 99 16.26 10.26 0.53
N SER A 100 16.25 9.35 -0.45
CA SER A 100 15.60 9.59 -1.74
C SER A 100 14.07 9.62 -1.63
N SER A 101 13.48 8.84 -0.72
CA SER A 101 12.05 8.80 -0.45
C SER A 101 11.58 9.79 0.61
N ARG A 102 12.50 10.40 1.38
CA ARG A 102 12.18 11.30 2.50
C ARG A 102 11.57 12.63 2.02
N ILE A 103 10.44 13.01 2.63
CA ILE A 103 9.74 14.28 2.42
C ILE A 103 10.41 15.38 3.25
N LYS A 104 10.71 16.53 2.62
CA LYS A 104 11.22 17.73 3.29
C LYS A 104 10.35 18.94 2.91
N LYS A 105 10.25 19.94 3.79
CA LYS A 105 9.34 21.10 3.61
C LYS A 105 9.57 21.87 2.30
N SER A 106 10.81 21.89 1.82
CA SER A 106 11.27 22.62 0.64
C SER A 106 11.62 21.72 -0.55
N SER A 107 11.31 20.41 -0.50
CA SER A 107 11.70 19.50 -1.58
C SER A 107 10.65 19.46 -2.70
N THR A 108 11.12 19.49 -3.95
CA THR A 108 10.32 19.07 -5.10
C THR A 108 10.25 17.55 -5.13
N ILE A 109 9.04 16.99 -5.23
CA ILE A 109 8.83 15.57 -5.49
C ILE A 109 9.14 15.35 -6.97
N GLN A 110 10.16 14.54 -7.26
CA GLN A 110 10.57 14.18 -8.61
C GLN A 110 10.77 12.66 -8.68
N PRO A 111 10.67 12.04 -9.88
CA PRO A 111 11.05 10.66 -10.06
C PRO A 111 12.49 10.45 -9.59
N ARG A 112 12.70 9.48 -8.71
CA ARG A 112 14.00 9.12 -8.13
C ARG A 112 14.11 7.61 -8.12
N ASP A 113 15.34 7.12 -8.04
CA ASP A 113 15.58 5.74 -7.65
C ASP A 113 15.18 5.59 -6.18
N LEU A 114 13.97 5.10 -5.98
CA LEU A 114 13.38 4.90 -4.66
C LEU A 114 13.67 3.48 -4.20
N ILE A 115 14.29 3.39 -3.03
CA ILE A 115 14.59 2.12 -2.38
C ILE A 115 13.56 1.94 -1.27
N ILE A 116 12.80 0.85 -1.34
CA ILE A 116 11.88 0.42 -0.29
C ILE A 116 12.60 -0.65 0.53
N GLU A 117 12.56 -0.52 1.86
CA GLU A 117 13.12 -1.51 2.78
C GLU A 117 12.41 -2.87 2.61
N GLU A 118 13.16 -3.96 2.67
CA GLU A 118 12.64 -5.32 2.42
C GLU A 118 11.45 -5.68 3.31
N SER A 119 11.52 -5.38 4.62
CA SER A 119 10.42 -5.66 5.55
C SER A 119 9.14 -4.88 5.20
N VAL A 120 9.28 -3.66 4.66
CA VAL A 120 8.14 -2.86 4.17
C VAL A 120 7.59 -3.46 2.88
N TRP A 121 8.46 -3.92 1.98
CA TRP A 121 8.05 -4.60 0.75
C TRP A 121 7.29 -5.91 1.04
N LEU A 122 7.78 -6.73 1.97
CA LEU A 122 7.10 -7.94 2.43
C LEU A 122 5.72 -7.63 3.03
N TYR A 123 5.61 -6.56 3.80
CA TYR A 123 4.32 -6.10 4.31
C TYR A 123 3.35 -5.74 3.18
N ILE A 124 3.80 -5.00 2.15
CA ILE A 124 2.99 -4.63 0.98
C ILE A 124 2.47 -5.89 0.25
N ILE A 125 3.33 -6.89 0.07
CA ILE A 125 2.94 -8.18 -0.53
C ILE A 125 1.85 -8.85 0.31
N GLY A 126 2.03 -8.90 1.64
CA GLY A 126 1.03 -9.45 2.56
C GLY A 126 -0.31 -8.71 2.47
N GLN A 127 -0.30 -7.38 2.35
CA GLN A 127 -1.52 -6.59 2.15
C GLN A 127 -2.17 -6.83 0.79
N ALA A 128 -1.38 -7.07 -0.27
CA ALA A 128 -1.92 -7.44 -1.58
C ALA A 128 -2.70 -8.76 -1.49
N ASP A 129 -2.09 -9.78 -0.88
CA ASP A 129 -2.71 -11.08 -0.66
C ASP A 129 -3.97 -10.99 0.21
N LEU A 130 -3.90 -10.25 1.33
CA LEU A 130 -5.06 -10.01 2.18
C LEU A 130 -6.19 -9.29 1.42
N SER A 131 -5.86 -8.29 0.61
CA SER A 131 -6.83 -7.58 -0.22
C SER A 131 -7.53 -8.53 -1.20
N ALA A 132 -6.77 -9.45 -1.82
CA ALA A 132 -7.34 -10.47 -2.69
C ALA A 132 -8.27 -11.43 -1.93
N GLU A 133 -7.90 -11.85 -0.71
CA GLU A 133 -8.75 -12.68 0.15
C GLU A 133 -10.04 -11.97 0.55
N LEU A 134 -9.98 -10.69 0.90
CA LEU A 134 -11.15 -9.89 1.27
C LEU A 134 -12.14 -9.73 0.11
N ILE A 135 -11.64 -9.56 -1.12
CA ILE A 135 -12.49 -9.55 -2.33
C ILE A 135 -13.20 -10.92 -2.50
N VAL A 136 -12.47 -12.00 -2.26
CA VAL A 136 -13.01 -13.37 -2.35
C VAL A 136 -14.01 -13.66 -1.23
N SER A 137 -13.84 -13.10 -0.04
CA SER A 137 -14.75 -13.30 1.09
C SER A 137 -16.00 -12.39 1.06
N MET A 138 -16.13 -11.52 0.05
CA MET A 138 -17.31 -10.67 -0.13
C MET A 138 -18.61 -11.49 -0.16
N SER A 139 -19.67 -10.91 0.42
CA SER A 139 -21.00 -11.55 0.42
C SER A 139 -21.48 -11.88 -1.00
N PRO A 140 -22.29 -12.95 -1.19
CA PRO A 140 -22.83 -13.29 -2.52
C PRO A 140 -23.60 -12.14 -3.17
N LYS A 141 -24.28 -11.31 -2.36
CA LYS A 141 -25.00 -10.12 -2.82
C LYS A 141 -24.04 -9.08 -3.41
N SER A 142 -22.96 -8.78 -2.69
CA SER A 142 -21.93 -7.83 -3.14
C SER A 142 -21.22 -8.33 -4.40
N LYS A 143 -20.84 -9.61 -4.45
CA LYS A 143 -20.25 -10.24 -5.64
C LYS A 143 -21.16 -10.11 -6.87
N LYS A 144 -22.46 -10.44 -6.73
CA LYS A 144 -23.44 -10.31 -7.83
C LYS A 144 -23.61 -8.86 -8.29
N ALA A 145 -23.63 -7.91 -7.37
CA ALA A 145 -23.74 -6.49 -7.71
C ALA A 145 -22.51 -5.99 -8.48
N THR A 146 -21.30 -6.33 -8.00
CA THR A 146 -20.04 -6.01 -8.67
C THR A 146 -19.97 -6.61 -10.06
N ASN A 147 -20.28 -7.90 -10.21
CA ASN A 147 -20.26 -8.57 -11.51
C ASN A 147 -21.26 -7.96 -12.49
N ARG A 148 -22.48 -7.63 -12.04
CA ARG A 148 -23.47 -6.96 -12.88
C ARG A 148 -23.00 -5.59 -13.36
N ALA A 149 -22.41 -4.80 -12.46
CA ALA A 149 -21.86 -3.49 -12.81
C ALA A 149 -20.72 -3.60 -13.82
N PHE A 150 -19.84 -4.60 -13.66
CA PHE A 150 -18.76 -4.88 -14.60
C PHE A 150 -19.28 -5.29 -15.98
N LEU A 151 -20.19 -6.27 -16.05
CA LEU A 151 -20.77 -6.73 -17.32
C LEU A 151 -21.49 -5.60 -18.05
N LYS A 152 -22.29 -4.80 -17.34
CA LYS A 152 -22.94 -3.63 -17.92
C LYS A 152 -21.92 -2.61 -18.45
N ALA A 153 -20.81 -2.38 -17.74
CA ALA A 153 -19.77 -1.48 -18.21
C ALA A 153 -19.06 -2.00 -19.48
N MET A 154 -18.88 -3.32 -19.58
CA MET A 154 -18.33 -3.98 -20.78
C MET A 154 -19.28 -3.86 -21.98
N GLU A 155 -20.59 -3.99 -21.76
CA GLU A 155 -21.60 -3.82 -22.81
C GLU A 155 -21.72 -2.36 -23.27
N ASP A 156 -21.85 -1.43 -22.32
CA ASP A 156 -22.11 -0.02 -22.62
C ASP A 156 -20.86 0.72 -23.13
N LYS A 157 -19.66 0.38 -22.60
CA LYS A 157 -18.41 1.16 -22.78
C LYS A 157 -17.16 0.26 -22.81
N PRO A 158 -17.07 -0.70 -23.74
CA PRO A 158 -15.98 -1.70 -23.77
C PRO A 158 -14.59 -1.06 -23.83
N GLU A 159 -14.39 -0.07 -24.70
CA GLU A 159 -13.09 0.62 -24.84
C GLU A 159 -12.62 1.27 -23.54
N LYS A 160 -13.55 1.88 -22.78
CA LYS A 160 -13.25 2.51 -21.50
C LYS A 160 -12.85 1.48 -20.45
N VAL A 161 -13.41 0.28 -20.49
CA VAL A 161 -13.01 -0.79 -19.57
C VAL A 161 -11.64 -1.32 -19.95
N MET A 162 -11.38 -1.57 -21.23
CA MET A 162 -10.07 -2.02 -21.72
C MET A 162 -8.94 -1.03 -21.42
N SER A 163 -9.22 0.28 -21.49
CA SER A 163 -8.26 1.33 -21.15
C SER A 163 -8.16 1.61 -19.65
N SER A 164 -8.91 0.89 -18.80
CA SER A 164 -8.95 1.16 -17.35
C SER A 164 -7.73 0.59 -16.63
N ASP A 165 -7.31 1.26 -15.56
CA ASP A 165 -6.24 0.78 -14.69
C ASP A 165 -6.55 -0.57 -14.04
N LEU A 166 -7.82 -0.88 -13.80
CA LEU A 166 -8.22 -2.19 -13.29
C LEU A 166 -7.91 -3.28 -14.31
N PHE A 167 -8.32 -3.07 -15.56
CA PHE A 167 -8.07 -4.04 -16.62
C PHE A 167 -6.57 -4.22 -16.84
N ARG A 168 -5.81 -3.13 -16.92
CA ARG A 168 -4.34 -3.16 -17.02
C ARG A 168 -3.70 -3.92 -15.86
N ALA A 169 -4.14 -3.68 -14.63
CA ALA A 169 -3.60 -4.35 -13.44
C ALA A 169 -3.90 -5.86 -13.44
N VAL A 170 -5.14 -6.24 -13.76
CA VAL A 170 -5.56 -7.65 -13.89
C VAL A 170 -4.76 -8.36 -14.98
N GLN A 171 -4.61 -7.70 -16.14
CA GLN A 171 -3.84 -8.23 -17.26
C GLN A 171 -2.38 -8.46 -16.85
N ARG A 172 -1.76 -7.50 -16.14
CA ARG A 172 -0.36 -7.62 -15.70
C ARG A 172 -0.14 -8.71 -14.67
N ASP A 173 -1.06 -8.85 -13.71
CA ASP A 173 -1.01 -9.97 -12.77
C ASP A 173 -1.09 -11.32 -13.50
N TYR A 174 -1.94 -11.45 -14.52
CA TYR A 174 -2.03 -12.65 -15.34
C TYR A 174 -0.78 -12.89 -16.19
N GLU A 175 -0.21 -11.85 -16.79
CA GLU A 175 1.02 -11.95 -17.59
C GLU A 175 2.21 -12.45 -16.75
N PHE A 176 2.29 -12.08 -15.47
CA PHE A 176 3.40 -12.47 -14.59
C PHE A 176 3.19 -13.79 -13.86
N TYR A 177 1.96 -14.11 -13.46
CA TYR A 177 1.67 -15.24 -12.58
C TYR A 177 0.68 -16.26 -13.17
N GLY A 178 0.20 -16.04 -14.39
CA GLY A 178 -0.73 -16.95 -15.06
C GLY A 178 -2.04 -17.15 -14.27
N GLU A 179 -2.50 -18.40 -14.19
CA GLU A 179 -3.75 -18.75 -13.52
C GLU A 179 -3.71 -18.50 -12.00
N GLU A 180 -2.51 -18.50 -11.38
CA GLU A 180 -2.35 -18.24 -9.95
C GLU A 180 -2.87 -16.84 -9.55
N ALA A 181 -2.86 -15.89 -10.48
CA ALA A 181 -3.47 -14.57 -10.31
C ALA A 181 -4.96 -14.63 -9.94
N PHE A 182 -5.62 -15.74 -10.25
CA PHE A 182 -7.05 -16.01 -10.03
C PHE A 182 -7.32 -17.26 -9.19
N ASP A 183 -6.32 -18.00 -8.74
CA ASP A 183 -6.50 -19.23 -7.97
C ASP A 183 -7.39 -19.04 -6.73
N ARG A 184 -7.23 -17.92 -6.04
CA ARG A 184 -8.07 -17.57 -4.88
C ARG A 184 -9.54 -17.37 -5.26
N TRP A 185 -9.81 -16.88 -6.48
CA TRP A 185 -11.17 -16.75 -7.01
C TRP A 185 -11.73 -18.11 -7.44
N ASN A 186 -10.91 -18.94 -8.06
CA ASN A 186 -11.26 -20.28 -8.52
C ASN A 186 -11.55 -21.24 -7.35
N LYS A 187 -10.82 -21.12 -6.23
CA LYS A 187 -11.06 -21.92 -5.01
C LYS A 187 -12.40 -21.62 -4.33
N THR A 188 -13.03 -20.46 -4.60
CA THR A 188 -14.42 -20.19 -4.18
C THR A 188 -15.49 -20.59 -5.19
N ARG A 189 -15.10 -21.25 -6.29
CA ARG A 189 -16.00 -21.83 -7.29
C ARG A 189 -16.07 -23.37 -7.18
N LEU A 190 -16.12 -23.95 -5.99
CA LEU A 190 -16.51 -25.36 -5.81
C LEU A 190 -17.10 -25.59 -4.40
N PRO A 191 -18.27 -26.24 -4.24
CA PRO A 191 -19.50 -26.23 -5.05
C PRO A 191 -20.52 -25.17 -4.59
#